data_AF-T0N299-F1
#
_entry.id   AF-T0N299-F1
#
_cell.length_a   1.000
_cell.length_b   1.000
_cell.length_c   1.000
_cell.angle_alpha   90.00
_cell.angle_beta   90.00
_cell.angle_gamma   90.00
#
_symmetry.space_group_name_H-M   'P 1'
#
loop_
_entity.id
_entity.type
_entity.pdbx_description
1 polymer ?
#
loop_
_entity_poly.entity_id
_entity_poly.type
_entity_poly.pdbx_seq_one_letter_code
_entity_poly.pdbx_strand_id
1 'polypeptide(L)'
;MSINSKEMVKLIDLKPVNSRIDYEVLETFQCNGYRRELIQYFVHGRKNSAFLLLPDGEGKHPAVLINHQHNRERNLGKSEVCGLAGNPLQAFGPALAQRGFVVIAPDSLCFEDRRVNASGINKNDEDDDWQHFLTMCYGILTGETLAKTVIEDAIGAISVLNGLDCVDYNKIGCLGHSYGGNTTIYLTAFDKRIHYACASGSAATFRNRIKNNVGIEMASVIPNFMRYYDIDDVVCEICPTKFLIVSATEDKYSKDAMDIYKKAEKEYKKCNAGQQISIKQYEGGHALTSERFNYIVDWIIEAAK
;
A
#
# COMPACT_ATOMS: atom_id res chain seq x y z
N MET A 1 16.54 -20.96 9.13
CA MET A 1 16.36 -20.94 7.66
C MET A 1 16.38 -19.49 7.24
N SER A 2 17.21 -19.10 6.28
CA SER A 2 17.10 -17.77 5.70
C SER A 2 15.73 -17.66 5.06
N ILE A 3 14.93 -16.68 5.48
CA ILE A 3 13.69 -16.34 4.80
C ILE A 3 14.10 -15.97 3.36
N ASN A 4 13.37 -16.49 2.37
CA ASN A 4 13.69 -16.32 0.95
C ASN A 4 12.46 -15.76 0.25
N SER A 5 12.47 -14.47 -0.05
CA SER A 5 11.42 -13.79 -0.83
C SER A 5 11.06 -14.52 -2.11
N LYS A 6 11.96 -15.26 -2.76
CA LYS A 6 11.63 -16.06 -3.96
C LYS A 6 10.62 -17.17 -3.68
N GLU A 7 10.71 -17.81 -2.52
CA GLU A 7 9.76 -18.86 -2.13
C GLU A 7 8.40 -18.27 -1.74
N MET A 8 8.37 -17.09 -1.10
CA MET A 8 7.11 -16.36 -0.86
C MET A 8 6.44 -15.92 -2.17
N VAL A 9 7.21 -15.33 -3.09
CA VAL A 9 6.76 -14.92 -4.42
C VAL A 9 6.16 -16.12 -5.17
N LYS A 10 6.83 -17.27 -5.11
CA LYS A 10 6.35 -18.52 -5.71
C LYS A 10 5.09 -19.06 -5.02
N LEU A 11 4.99 -18.97 -3.69
CA LEU A 11 3.80 -19.41 -2.94
C LEU A 11 2.57 -18.55 -3.24
N ILE A 12 2.75 -17.24 -3.41
CA ILE A 12 1.70 -16.29 -3.81
C ILE A 12 1.39 -16.41 -5.31
N ASP A 13 2.27 -17.05 -6.08
CA ASP A 13 2.23 -17.17 -7.54
C ASP A 13 2.26 -15.79 -8.24
N LEU A 14 3.05 -14.84 -7.72
CA LEU A 14 3.17 -13.51 -8.32
C LEU A 14 3.82 -13.60 -9.70
N LYS A 15 3.16 -13.01 -10.70
CA LYS A 15 3.66 -12.93 -12.07
C LYS A 15 4.60 -11.73 -12.22
N PRO A 16 5.63 -11.82 -13.08
CA PRO A 16 6.48 -10.68 -13.40
C PRO A 16 5.69 -9.55 -14.04
N VAL A 17 5.78 -8.34 -13.48
CA VAL A 17 5.20 -7.12 -14.07
C VAL A 17 6.30 -6.34 -14.80
N ASN A 18 5.96 -5.75 -15.96
CA ASN A 18 6.91 -4.92 -16.71
C ASN A 18 7.45 -3.78 -15.86
N SER A 19 8.73 -3.47 -16.00
CA SER A 19 9.38 -2.42 -15.19
C SER A 19 8.89 -1.01 -15.50
N ARG A 20 8.22 -0.82 -16.65
CA ARG A 20 7.58 0.41 -17.09
C ARG A 20 6.21 0.06 -17.67
N ILE A 21 5.20 0.86 -17.34
CA ILE A 21 3.84 0.73 -17.85
C ILE A 21 3.40 2.09 -18.35
N ASP A 22 2.97 2.13 -19.61
CA ASP A 22 2.32 3.29 -20.20
C ASP A 22 0.89 3.43 -19.66
N TYR A 23 0.40 4.66 -19.65
CA TYR A 23 -0.94 4.99 -19.18
C TYR A 23 -1.61 6.00 -20.12
N GLU A 24 -2.93 6.05 -20.03
CA GLU A 24 -3.77 7.02 -20.71
C GLU A 24 -4.26 8.05 -19.69
N VAL A 25 -4.17 9.34 -20.02
CA VAL A 25 -4.76 10.43 -19.23
C VAL A 25 -6.19 10.63 -19.67
N LEU A 26 -7.13 10.45 -18.74
CA LEU A 26 -8.56 10.61 -18.98
C LEU A 26 -9.02 12.04 -18.65
N GLU A 27 -8.51 12.59 -17.56
CA GLU A 27 -8.82 13.95 -17.11
C GLU A 27 -7.59 14.61 -16.50
N THR A 28 -7.53 15.94 -16.54
CA THR A 28 -6.49 16.74 -15.88
C THR A 28 -7.14 17.91 -15.15
N PHE A 29 -6.74 18.12 -13.91
CA PHE A 29 -7.22 19.21 -13.08
C PHE A 29 -6.03 19.92 -12.42
N GLN A 30 -5.92 21.23 -12.61
CA GLN A 30 -4.89 22.03 -11.94
C GLN A 30 -5.27 22.26 -10.48
N CYS A 31 -4.36 21.91 -9.57
CA CYS A 31 -4.48 22.19 -8.14
C CYS A 31 -3.47 23.28 -7.74
N ASN A 32 -3.49 23.65 -6.45
CA ASN A 32 -2.49 24.55 -5.89
C ASN A 32 -1.17 23.78 -5.63
N GLY A 33 -0.16 24.01 -6.47
CA GLY A 33 1.20 23.46 -6.34
C GLY A 33 1.43 22.12 -7.04
N TYR A 34 0.44 21.60 -7.78
CA TYR A 34 0.52 20.37 -8.56
C TYR A 34 -0.65 20.29 -9.54
N ARG A 35 -0.56 19.43 -10.55
CA ARG A 35 -1.72 18.97 -11.34
C ARG A 35 -2.11 17.55 -10.95
N ARG A 36 -3.41 17.25 -10.95
CA ARG A 36 -3.94 15.90 -10.76
C ARG A 36 -4.49 15.37 -12.08
N GLU A 37 -4.00 14.23 -12.50
CA GLU A 37 -4.47 13.49 -13.66
C GLU A 37 -5.26 12.26 -13.21
N LEU A 38 -6.44 12.03 -13.78
CA LEU A 38 -7.09 10.73 -13.74
C LEU A 38 -6.47 9.88 -14.85
N ILE A 39 -5.86 8.77 -14.49
CA ILE A 39 -5.16 7.91 -15.44
C ILE A 39 -5.70 6.49 -15.45
N GLN A 40 -5.51 5.81 -16.57
CA GLN A 40 -5.81 4.41 -16.76
C GLN A 40 -4.59 3.65 -17.28
N TYR A 41 -4.33 2.47 -16.71
CA TYR A 41 -3.26 1.59 -17.17
C TYR A 41 -3.63 0.12 -16.99
N PHE A 42 -2.83 -0.78 -17.55
CA PHE A 42 -3.13 -2.22 -17.55
C PHE A 42 -2.02 -3.03 -16.89
N VAL A 43 -2.42 -3.96 -16.01
CA VAL A 43 -1.52 -4.94 -15.37
C VAL A 43 -2.08 -6.32 -15.68
N HIS A 44 -1.32 -7.15 -16.39
CA HIS A 44 -1.79 -8.47 -16.84
C HIS A 44 -3.17 -8.44 -17.54
N GLY A 45 -3.43 -7.38 -18.33
CA GLY A 45 -4.71 -7.17 -19.01
C GLY A 45 -5.84 -6.65 -18.12
N ARG A 46 -5.64 -6.53 -16.81
CA ARG A 46 -6.60 -5.90 -15.88
C ARG A 46 -6.47 -4.38 -15.95
N LYS A 47 -7.60 -3.71 -16.18
CA LYS A 47 -7.70 -2.25 -16.13
C LYS A 47 -7.56 -1.75 -14.68
N ASN A 48 -6.68 -0.77 -14.49
CA ASN A 48 -6.48 -0.04 -13.25
C ASN A 48 -6.79 1.43 -13.48
N SER A 49 -7.39 2.07 -12.48
CA SER A 49 -7.68 3.51 -12.44
C SER A 49 -6.90 4.12 -11.29
N ALA A 50 -6.27 5.27 -11.52
CA ALA A 50 -5.51 5.96 -10.50
C ALA A 50 -5.59 7.47 -10.66
N PHE A 51 -5.41 8.20 -9.56
CA PHE A 51 -4.99 9.58 -9.64
C PHE A 51 -3.47 9.66 -9.63
N LEU A 52 -2.90 10.38 -10.59
CA LEU A 52 -1.49 10.75 -10.65
C LEU A 52 -1.37 12.24 -10.36
N LEU A 53 -0.72 12.61 -9.25
CA LEU A 53 -0.48 14.00 -8.88
C LEU A 53 0.97 14.33 -9.23
N LEU A 54 1.14 15.32 -10.09
CA LEU A 54 2.43 15.77 -10.60
C LEU A 54 2.71 17.16 -10.03
N PRO A 55 3.73 17.32 -9.17
CA PRO A 55 4.04 18.60 -8.55
C PRO A 55 4.42 19.64 -9.61
N ASP A 56 4.13 20.90 -9.33
CA ASP A 56 4.63 21.99 -10.17
C ASP A 56 6.15 22.11 -9.98
N GLY A 57 6.86 22.49 -11.05
CA GLY A 57 8.31 22.64 -11.06
C GLY A 57 9.00 21.80 -12.12
N GLU A 58 10.29 22.09 -12.34
CA GLU A 58 11.13 21.36 -13.28
C GLU A 58 12.04 20.35 -12.56
N GLY A 59 12.45 19.31 -13.28
CA GLY A 59 13.43 18.34 -12.81
C GLY A 59 12.82 17.02 -12.36
N LYS A 60 13.64 16.24 -11.63
CA LYS A 60 13.23 14.96 -11.08
C LYS A 60 12.75 15.10 -9.65
N HIS A 61 11.66 14.42 -9.35
CA HIS A 61 10.98 14.46 -8.08
C HIS A 61 11.05 13.09 -7.39
N PRO A 62 11.10 13.04 -6.05
CA PRO A 62 10.77 11.81 -5.34
C PRO A 62 9.33 11.42 -5.64
N ALA A 63 9.03 10.13 -5.59
CA ALA A 63 7.71 9.61 -5.89
C ALA A 63 7.18 8.70 -4.79
N VAL A 64 5.86 8.58 -4.71
CA VAL A 64 5.21 7.73 -3.71
C VAL A 64 3.92 7.12 -4.26
N LEU A 65 3.81 5.80 -4.11
CA LEU A 65 2.53 5.10 -4.22
C LEU A 65 1.77 5.21 -2.90
N ILE A 66 0.51 5.62 -2.95
CA ILE A 66 -0.36 5.68 -1.77
C ILE A 66 -1.48 4.65 -1.93
N ASN A 67 -1.49 3.65 -1.05
CA ASN A 67 -2.55 2.66 -0.99
C ASN A 67 -3.63 3.13 -0.01
N HIS A 68 -4.89 3.21 -0.47
CA HIS A 68 -6.02 3.64 0.34
C HIS A 68 -6.40 2.62 1.43
N GLN A 69 -7.12 3.07 2.45
CA GLN A 69 -7.75 2.18 3.43
C GLN A 69 -9.08 1.63 2.90
N HIS A 70 -9.82 0.88 3.70
CA HIS A 70 -11.18 0.48 3.31
C HIS A 70 -12.26 1.02 4.25
N ASN A 71 -12.09 0.98 5.58
CA ASN A 71 -13.09 1.44 6.57
C ASN A 71 -14.55 0.95 6.35
N ARG A 72 -14.73 -0.17 5.63
CA ARG A 72 -16.02 -0.68 5.09
C ARG A 72 -16.72 0.24 4.09
N GLU A 73 -15.99 1.17 3.50
CA GLU A 73 -16.43 2.13 2.51
C GLU A 73 -15.77 1.78 1.17
N ARG A 74 -16.27 0.72 0.51
CA ARG A 74 -15.71 0.24 -0.76
C ARG A 74 -15.84 1.25 -1.90
N ASN A 75 -16.77 2.19 -1.78
CA ASN A 75 -16.91 3.33 -2.67
C ASN A 75 -15.73 4.33 -2.57
N LEU A 76 -14.85 4.20 -1.57
CA LEU A 76 -13.69 5.05 -1.38
C LEU A 76 -12.41 4.28 -1.72
N GLY A 77 -11.67 4.79 -2.71
CA GLY A 77 -10.37 4.28 -3.12
C GLY A 77 -9.37 5.42 -3.28
N LYS A 78 -8.90 5.62 -4.51
CA LYS A 78 -7.99 6.73 -4.88
C LYS A 78 -8.51 8.09 -4.45
N SER A 79 -9.83 8.31 -4.49
CA SER A 79 -10.44 9.59 -4.13
C SER A 79 -10.19 9.97 -2.66
N GLU A 80 -10.16 9.00 -1.74
CA GLU A 80 -9.94 9.29 -0.32
C GLU A 80 -8.52 9.79 -0.06
N VAL A 81 -7.52 9.07 -0.55
CA VAL A 81 -6.12 9.45 -0.35
C VAL A 81 -5.70 10.69 -1.16
N CYS A 82 -6.50 11.05 -2.17
CA CYS A 82 -6.38 12.30 -2.91
C CYS A 82 -7.19 13.47 -2.33
N GLY A 83 -7.87 13.29 -1.19
CA GLY A 83 -8.60 14.34 -0.49
C GLY A 83 -9.87 14.81 -1.21
N LEU A 84 -10.46 13.95 -2.05
CA LEU A 84 -11.69 14.24 -2.80
C LEU A 84 -12.96 13.72 -2.11
N ALA A 85 -12.81 12.73 -1.24
CA ALA A 85 -13.89 12.13 -0.47
C ALA A 85 -13.34 11.50 0.82
N GLY A 86 -14.21 10.98 1.66
CA GLY A 86 -13.80 10.20 2.83
C GLY A 86 -13.15 11.03 3.94
N ASN A 87 -12.25 10.39 4.70
CA ASN A 87 -11.63 11.01 5.86
C ASN A 87 -10.46 11.93 5.44
N PRO A 88 -10.48 13.23 5.79
CA PRO A 88 -9.38 14.15 5.48
C PRO A 88 -8.01 13.72 6.03
N LEU A 89 -7.99 12.92 7.10
CA LEU A 89 -6.75 12.37 7.67
C LEU A 89 -6.16 11.21 6.86
N GLN A 90 -6.77 10.83 5.74
CA GLN A 90 -6.19 9.90 4.76
C GLN A 90 -5.61 10.63 3.55
N ALA A 91 -5.83 11.95 3.40
CA ALA A 91 -5.46 12.75 2.24
C ALA A 91 -3.94 13.02 2.13
N PHE A 92 -3.14 11.95 2.14
CA PHE A 92 -1.68 11.99 2.02
C PHE A 92 -1.23 12.51 0.65
N GLY A 93 -2.01 12.29 -0.41
CA GLY A 93 -1.67 12.65 -1.78
C GLY A 93 -1.43 14.16 -1.95
N PRO A 94 -2.42 15.02 -1.66
CA PRO A 94 -2.23 16.47 -1.74
C PRO A 94 -1.11 16.97 -0.82
N ALA A 95 -1.00 16.41 0.39
CA ALA A 95 0.02 16.81 1.36
C ALA A 95 1.45 16.56 0.85
N LEU A 96 1.69 15.45 0.15
CA LEU A 96 2.99 15.11 -0.43
C LEU A 96 3.22 15.79 -1.78
N ALA A 97 2.20 15.87 -2.63
CA ALA A 97 2.30 16.54 -3.94
C ALA A 97 2.67 18.02 -3.80
N GLN A 98 2.04 18.73 -2.85
CA GLN A 98 2.38 20.13 -2.52
C GLN A 98 3.82 20.32 -2.01
N ARG A 99 4.49 19.22 -1.61
CA ARG A 99 5.88 19.22 -1.13
C ARG A 99 6.84 18.64 -2.17
N GLY A 100 6.42 18.59 -3.44
CA GLY A 100 7.27 18.23 -4.56
C GLY A 100 7.36 16.74 -4.85
N PHE A 101 6.45 15.92 -4.34
CA PHE A 101 6.39 14.49 -4.67
C PHE A 101 5.48 14.21 -5.87
N VAL A 102 5.91 13.31 -6.75
CA VAL A 102 4.98 12.64 -7.67
C VAL A 102 4.21 11.59 -6.88
N VAL A 103 2.87 11.65 -6.90
CA VAL A 103 2.03 10.69 -6.18
C VAL A 103 1.21 9.89 -7.17
N ILE A 104 1.18 8.57 -7.02
CA ILE A 104 0.16 7.73 -7.65
C ILE A 104 -0.74 7.10 -6.58
N ALA A 105 -2.04 7.16 -6.78
CA ALA A 105 -3.05 6.59 -5.91
C ALA A 105 -4.02 5.75 -6.76
N PRO A 106 -3.81 4.42 -6.87
CA PRO A 106 -4.70 3.53 -7.60
C PRO A 106 -5.87 3.05 -6.75
N ASP A 107 -6.96 2.70 -7.42
CA ASP A 107 -8.01 1.88 -6.81
C ASP A 107 -7.54 0.43 -6.69
N SER A 108 -7.70 -0.14 -5.50
CA SER A 108 -7.60 -1.58 -5.33
C SER A 108 -8.78 -2.30 -5.99
N LEU A 109 -8.63 -3.59 -6.28
CA LEU A 109 -9.71 -4.38 -6.88
C LEU A 109 -10.93 -4.40 -5.96
N CYS A 110 -12.13 -4.20 -6.53
CA CYS A 110 -13.41 -4.03 -5.82
C CYS A 110 -13.58 -2.70 -5.06
N PHE A 111 -12.82 -1.66 -5.41
CA PHE A 111 -12.97 -0.32 -4.83
C PHE A 111 -13.25 0.74 -5.88
N GLU A 112 -14.04 1.74 -5.48
CA GLU A 112 -14.36 2.94 -6.28
C GLU A 112 -14.71 2.57 -7.74
N ASP A 113 -13.85 2.91 -8.72
CA ASP A 113 -14.11 2.64 -10.16
C ASP A 113 -13.82 1.20 -10.58
N ARG A 114 -13.33 0.36 -9.66
CA ARG A 114 -13.09 -1.08 -9.85
C ARG A 114 -14.16 -1.95 -9.21
N ARG A 115 -15.27 -1.35 -8.77
CA ARG A 115 -16.50 -2.07 -8.40
C ARG A 115 -17.31 -2.42 -9.65
N VAL A 116 -18.11 -3.48 -9.58
CA VAL A 116 -18.89 -3.95 -10.73
C VAL A 116 -20.27 -3.29 -10.80
N ASN A 117 -20.87 -2.99 -9.65
CA ASN A 117 -22.28 -2.54 -9.57
C ASN A 117 -22.43 -1.05 -9.26
N ALA A 118 -21.34 -0.29 -9.24
CA ALA A 118 -21.34 1.13 -8.94
C ALA A 118 -20.11 1.83 -9.55
N SER A 119 -20.21 3.13 -9.75
CA SER A 119 -19.16 3.97 -10.32
C SER A 119 -18.76 5.09 -9.37
N GLY A 120 -17.48 5.48 -9.39
CA GLY A 120 -16.94 6.53 -8.54
C GLY A 120 -17.24 6.31 -7.06
N ILE A 121 -17.63 7.39 -6.38
CA ILE A 121 -17.81 7.44 -4.93
C ILE A 121 -19.23 7.11 -4.45
N ASN A 122 -20.13 6.66 -5.35
CA ASN A 122 -21.51 6.31 -4.98
C ASN A 122 -21.54 5.04 -4.12
N LYS A 123 -22.21 5.07 -2.95
CA LYS A 123 -22.29 3.91 -2.05
C LYS A 123 -23.15 2.78 -2.63
N ASN A 124 -22.72 1.54 -2.41
CA ASN A 124 -23.52 0.34 -2.61
C ASN A 124 -23.06 -0.78 -1.64
N ASP A 125 -23.12 -0.48 -0.34
CA ASP A 125 -22.34 -1.19 0.69
C ASP A 125 -22.61 -2.71 0.76
N GLU A 126 -23.85 -3.17 0.60
CA GLU A 126 -24.18 -4.61 0.66
C GLU A 126 -23.62 -5.39 -0.54
N ASP A 127 -23.82 -4.88 -1.76
CA ASP A 127 -23.33 -5.52 -2.97
C ASP A 127 -21.79 -5.47 -3.04
N ASP A 128 -21.19 -4.39 -2.55
CA ASP A 128 -19.74 -4.18 -2.62
C ASP A 128 -18.96 -5.16 -1.73
N ASP A 129 -19.40 -5.35 -0.48
CA ASP A 129 -18.75 -6.29 0.43
C ASP A 129 -18.97 -7.75 -0.02
N TRP A 130 -20.15 -8.06 -0.56
CA TRP A 130 -20.41 -9.36 -1.15
C TRP A 130 -19.54 -9.61 -2.39
N GLN A 131 -19.39 -8.62 -3.26
CA GLN A 131 -18.54 -8.71 -4.43
C GLN A 131 -17.07 -8.97 -4.04
N HIS A 132 -16.56 -8.28 -3.02
CA HIS A 132 -15.19 -8.47 -2.56
C HIS A 132 -14.97 -9.85 -1.95
N PHE A 133 -15.95 -10.34 -1.17
CA PHE A 133 -15.96 -11.71 -0.66
C PHE A 133 -15.96 -12.75 -1.80
N LEU A 134 -16.85 -12.60 -2.79
CA LEU A 134 -16.91 -13.49 -3.96
C LEU A 134 -15.60 -13.46 -4.75
N THR A 135 -15.01 -12.28 -4.93
CA THR A 135 -13.71 -12.13 -5.63
C THR A 135 -12.60 -12.89 -4.91
N MET A 136 -12.54 -12.82 -3.57
CA MET A 136 -11.62 -13.63 -2.78
C MET A 136 -11.88 -15.13 -2.99
N CYS A 137 -13.14 -15.58 -2.89
CA CYS A 137 -13.50 -16.99 -3.06
C CYS A 137 -13.16 -17.52 -4.46
N TYR A 138 -13.52 -16.80 -5.52
CA TYR A 138 -13.22 -17.16 -6.90
C TYR A 138 -11.72 -17.17 -7.17
N GLY A 139 -10.98 -16.21 -6.59
CA GLY A 139 -9.52 -16.17 -6.68
C GLY A 139 -8.85 -17.39 -6.04
N ILE A 140 -9.35 -17.87 -4.89
CA ILE A 140 -8.86 -19.10 -4.26
C ILE A 140 -9.10 -20.32 -5.16
N LEU A 141 -10.27 -20.40 -5.83
CA LEU A 141 -10.61 -21.52 -6.70
C LEU A 141 -9.82 -21.54 -8.02
N THR A 142 -9.54 -20.36 -8.56
CA THR A 142 -8.89 -20.20 -9.89
C THR A 142 -7.37 -20.07 -9.81
N GLY A 143 -6.82 -19.81 -8.63
CA GLY A 143 -5.40 -19.49 -8.42
C GLY A 143 -5.06 -18.01 -8.62
N GLU A 144 -5.96 -17.21 -9.18
CA GLU A 144 -5.78 -15.75 -9.28
C GLU A 144 -6.32 -15.07 -8.01
N THR A 145 -5.65 -15.32 -6.88
CA THR A 145 -6.11 -14.85 -5.58
C THR A 145 -6.23 -13.32 -5.53
N LEU A 146 -7.14 -12.82 -4.69
CA LEU A 146 -7.29 -11.39 -4.46
C LEU A 146 -5.98 -10.77 -3.95
N ALA A 147 -5.29 -11.46 -3.03
CA ALA A 147 -3.98 -11.03 -2.52
C ALA A 147 -2.95 -10.86 -3.64
N LYS A 148 -2.82 -11.88 -4.51
CA LYS A 148 -1.95 -11.82 -5.70
C LYS A 148 -2.30 -10.63 -6.58
N THR A 149 -3.57 -10.45 -6.90
CA THR A 149 -4.03 -9.38 -7.80
C THR A 149 -3.71 -8.00 -7.23
N VAL A 150 -4.01 -7.77 -5.95
CA VAL A 150 -3.74 -6.49 -5.28
C VAL A 150 -2.24 -6.17 -5.24
N ILE A 151 -1.39 -7.18 -4.98
CA ILE A 151 0.07 -7.00 -4.99
C ILE A 151 0.58 -6.69 -6.40
N GLU A 152 0.18 -7.48 -7.41
CA GLU A 152 0.60 -7.27 -8.81
C GLU A 152 0.16 -5.90 -9.33
N ASP A 153 -1.08 -5.48 -9.05
CA ASP A 153 -1.60 -4.19 -9.48
C ASP A 153 -0.84 -3.03 -8.82
N ALA A 154 -0.44 -3.18 -7.54
CA ALA A 154 0.42 -2.21 -6.84
C ALA A 154 1.85 -2.17 -7.40
N ILE A 155 2.44 -3.32 -7.78
CA ILE A 155 3.71 -3.39 -8.53
C ILE A 155 3.56 -2.66 -9.88
N GLY A 156 2.40 -2.78 -10.53
CA GLY A 156 2.06 -2.03 -11.73
C GLY A 156 2.09 -0.52 -11.52
N ALA A 157 1.52 -0.02 -10.42
CA ALA A 157 1.55 1.40 -10.07
C ALA A 157 2.99 1.93 -9.86
N ILE A 158 3.87 1.13 -9.21
CA ILE A 158 5.31 1.44 -9.14
C ILE A 158 5.94 1.49 -10.54
N SER A 159 5.49 0.64 -11.46
CA SER A 159 5.98 0.61 -12.85
C SER A 159 5.56 1.81 -13.66
N VAL A 160 4.37 2.38 -13.38
CA VAL A 160 3.98 3.70 -13.92
C VAL A 160 4.93 4.78 -13.41
N LEU A 161 5.13 4.88 -12.08
CA LEU A 161 6.07 5.87 -11.51
C LEU A 161 7.49 5.74 -12.08
N ASN A 162 8.00 4.51 -12.19
CA ASN A 162 9.33 4.22 -12.72
C ASN A 162 9.49 4.53 -14.21
N GLY A 163 8.38 4.70 -14.95
CA GLY A 163 8.35 5.11 -16.35
C GLY A 163 8.32 6.61 -16.59
N LEU A 164 8.05 7.43 -15.56
CA LEU A 164 7.93 8.88 -15.68
C LEU A 164 9.30 9.57 -15.72
N ASP A 165 9.54 10.42 -16.72
CA ASP A 165 10.80 11.16 -16.86
C ASP A 165 11.05 12.15 -15.70
N CYS A 166 9.97 12.66 -15.09
CA CYS A 166 10.02 13.56 -13.94
C CYS A 166 10.20 12.84 -12.59
N VAL A 167 10.36 11.51 -12.56
CA VAL A 167 10.59 10.74 -11.32
C VAL A 167 12.08 10.41 -11.17
N ASP A 168 12.63 10.66 -9.99
CA ASP A 168 13.90 10.07 -9.58
C ASP A 168 13.67 8.61 -9.17
N TYR A 169 14.09 7.69 -10.03
CA TYR A 169 13.91 6.25 -9.83
C TYR A 169 14.62 5.71 -8.56
N ASN A 170 15.57 6.45 -7.98
CA ASN A 170 16.21 6.08 -6.70
C ASN A 170 15.44 6.58 -5.48
N LYS A 171 14.33 7.30 -5.70
CA LYS A 171 13.51 7.94 -4.66
C LYS A 171 12.03 7.61 -4.88
N ILE A 172 11.72 6.33 -5.12
CA ILE A 172 10.36 5.83 -5.17
C ILE A 172 10.02 5.18 -3.83
N GLY A 173 8.91 5.58 -3.22
CA GLY A 173 8.41 5.00 -1.98
C GLY A 173 6.97 4.51 -2.03
N CYS A 174 6.49 4.00 -0.91
CA CYS A 174 5.12 3.53 -0.74
C CYS A 174 4.57 3.83 0.66
N LEU A 175 3.31 4.22 0.79
CA LEU A 175 2.66 4.33 2.09
C LEU A 175 1.21 3.88 2.06
N GLY A 176 0.71 3.48 3.22
CA GLY A 176 -0.72 3.18 3.39
C GLY A 176 -1.10 2.95 4.85
N HIS A 177 -2.40 3.08 5.11
CA HIS A 177 -3.00 2.84 6.41
C HIS A 177 -3.99 1.66 6.36
N SER A 178 -4.01 0.83 7.40
CA SER A 178 -4.92 -0.30 7.55
C SER A 178 -4.85 -1.27 6.35
N TYR A 179 -5.88 -1.36 5.50
CA TYR A 179 -5.84 -2.10 4.23
C TYR A 179 -4.60 -1.75 3.39
N GLY A 180 -4.40 -0.45 3.09
CA GLY A 180 -3.26 0.01 2.32
C GLY A 180 -1.92 -0.20 3.01
N GLY A 181 -1.92 -0.29 4.34
CA GLY A 181 -0.74 -0.66 5.11
C GLY A 181 -0.34 -2.13 4.91
N ASN A 182 -1.31 -3.05 4.83
CA ASN A 182 -1.05 -4.45 4.46
C ASN A 182 -0.47 -4.54 3.04
N THR A 183 -1.07 -3.84 2.07
CA THR A 183 -0.56 -3.76 0.70
C THR A 183 0.86 -3.23 0.67
N THR A 184 1.16 -2.18 1.45
CA THR A 184 2.51 -1.60 1.56
C THR A 184 3.53 -2.59 2.11
N ILE A 185 3.18 -3.39 3.12
CA ILE A 185 4.08 -4.44 3.68
C ILE A 185 4.47 -5.45 2.60
N TYR A 186 3.48 -6.05 1.93
CA TYR A 186 3.74 -7.05 0.89
C TYR A 186 4.48 -6.46 -0.30
N LEU A 187 4.02 -5.30 -0.80
CA LEU A 187 4.63 -4.65 -1.94
C LEU A 187 6.11 -4.34 -1.70
N THR A 188 6.44 -3.75 -0.55
CA THR A 188 7.83 -3.37 -0.22
C THR A 188 8.74 -4.60 -0.08
N ALA A 189 8.21 -5.74 0.38
CA ALA A 189 8.97 -6.98 0.45
C ALA A 189 9.36 -7.50 -0.94
N PHE A 190 8.47 -7.33 -1.93
CA PHE A 190 8.59 -7.98 -3.25
C PHE A 190 9.04 -7.06 -4.39
N ASP A 191 8.97 -5.75 -4.24
CA ASP A 191 9.43 -4.78 -5.24
C ASP A 191 10.63 -3.97 -4.76
N LYS A 192 11.82 -4.32 -5.25
CA LYS A 192 13.08 -3.68 -4.84
C LYS A 192 13.30 -2.29 -5.45
N ARG A 193 12.35 -1.77 -6.24
CA ARG A 193 12.34 -0.36 -6.68
C ARG A 193 11.86 0.58 -5.56
N ILE A 194 11.32 0.05 -4.46
CA ILE A 194 10.86 0.84 -3.32
C ILE A 194 12.02 1.07 -2.35
N HIS A 195 12.35 2.34 -2.14
CA HIS A 195 13.50 2.80 -1.36
C HIS A 195 13.10 3.25 0.06
N TYR A 196 11.85 3.64 0.26
CA TYR A 196 11.28 3.96 1.56
C TYR A 196 9.80 3.62 1.61
N ALA A 197 9.31 3.12 2.76
CA ALA A 197 7.90 2.83 2.92
C ALA A 197 7.38 2.99 4.36
N CYS A 198 6.10 3.34 4.48
CA CYS A 198 5.41 3.45 5.76
C CYS A 198 4.12 2.62 5.78
N ALA A 199 4.05 1.66 6.69
CA ALA A 199 2.85 0.87 6.96
C ALA A 199 2.24 1.29 8.30
N SER A 200 1.04 1.89 8.26
CA SER A 200 0.30 2.33 9.44
C SER A 200 -0.86 1.39 9.75
N GLY A 201 -1.08 1.07 11.03
CA GLY A 201 -2.27 0.36 11.52
C GLY A 201 -2.51 -1.02 10.91
N SER A 202 -1.45 -1.73 10.50
CA SER A 202 -1.58 -2.93 9.66
C SER A 202 -0.63 -4.08 10.01
N ALA A 203 0.50 -3.80 10.66
CA ALA A 203 1.47 -4.80 11.06
C ALA A 203 0.93 -5.65 12.24
N ALA A 204 0.20 -6.71 11.92
CA ALA A 204 -0.23 -7.73 12.89
C ALA A 204 -0.17 -9.12 12.28
N THR A 205 0.38 -10.07 13.02
CA THR A 205 0.54 -11.44 12.53
C THR A 205 -0.80 -12.18 12.43
N PHE A 206 -0.90 -13.12 11.49
CA PHE A 206 -2.06 -13.97 11.34
C PHE A 206 -2.30 -14.79 12.61
N ARG A 207 -1.24 -15.31 13.26
CA ARG A 207 -1.36 -16.02 14.54
C ARG A 207 -2.00 -15.15 15.63
N ASN A 208 -1.62 -13.88 15.73
CA ASN A 208 -2.21 -12.96 16.69
C ASN A 208 -3.67 -12.64 16.35
N ARG A 209 -3.98 -12.42 15.07
CA ARG A 209 -5.36 -12.17 14.62
C ARG A 209 -6.29 -13.35 14.87
N ILE A 210 -5.85 -14.58 14.59
CA ILE A 210 -6.62 -15.81 14.83
C ILE A 210 -6.84 -16.01 16.34
N LYS A 211 -5.76 -15.92 17.13
CA LYS A 211 -5.84 -16.10 18.59
C LYS A 211 -6.84 -15.15 19.25
N ASN A 212 -6.96 -13.92 18.75
CA ASN A 212 -7.81 -12.87 19.33
C ASN A 212 -9.09 -12.60 18.53
N ASN A 213 -9.44 -13.44 17.56
CA ASN A 213 -10.65 -13.31 16.73
C ASN A 213 -10.83 -11.91 16.08
N VAL A 214 -9.73 -11.34 15.55
CA VAL A 214 -9.71 -9.98 14.99
C VAL A 214 -10.30 -9.93 13.56
N GLY A 215 -10.28 -11.05 12.85
CA GLY A 215 -10.57 -11.15 11.42
C GLY A 215 -9.32 -10.97 10.56
N ILE A 216 -9.37 -11.52 9.34
CA ILE A 216 -8.33 -11.43 8.32
C ILE A 216 -8.84 -10.57 7.17
N GLU A 217 -8.01 -9.64 6.70
CA GLU A 217 -8.33 -8.85 5.51
C GLU A 217 -8.39 -9.77 4.28
N MET A 218 -9.44 -9.63 3.45
CA MET A 218 -9.69 -10.52 2.32
C MET A 218 -8.52 -10.52 1.32
N ALA A 219 -7.92 -9.34 1.11
CA ALA A 219 -6.72 -9.18 0.26
C ALA A 219 -5.42 -9.69 0.90
N SER A 220 -5.46 -10.22 2.12
CA SER A 220 -4.32 -10.90 2.77
C SER A 220 -4.49 -12.42 2.81
N VAL A 221 -5.60 -12.96 2.28
CA VAL A 221 -5.86 -14.41 2.26
C VAL A 221 -5.04 -15.06 1.14
N ILE A 222 -3.93 -15.69 1.53
CA ILE A 222 -3.05 -16.46 0.64
C ILE A 222 -3.11 -17.94 1.06
N PRO A 223 -3.58 -18.85 0.18
CA PRO A 223 -3.65 -20.27 0.49
C PRO A 223 -2.32 -20.85 0.98
N ASN A 224 -2.35 -21.61 2.07
CA ASN A 224 -1.18 -22.26 2.70
C ASN A 224 -0.07 -21.33 3.24
N PHE A 225 -0.26 -20.00 3.27
CA PHE A 225 0.80 -19.07 3.71
C PHE A 225 1.30 -19.35 5.13
N MET A 226 0.39 -19.49 6.09
CA MET A 226 0.70 -19.77 7.50
C MET A 226 1.40 -21.11 7.76
N ARG A 227 1.51 -22.01 6.77
CA ARG A 227 2.32 -23.23 6.90
C ARG A 227 3.83 -22.92 6.92
N TYR A 228 4.21 -21.77 6.36
CA TYR A 228 5.61 -21.42 6.12
C TYR A 228 5.99 -20.04 6.63
N TYR A 229 5.05 -19.08 6.56
CA TYR A 229 5.31 -17.66 6.79
C TYR A 229 4.17 -16.97 7.53
N ASP A 230 4.49 -15.84 8.14
CA ASP A 230 3.55 -14.91 8.74
C ASP A 230 4.00 -13.46 8.45
N ILE A 231 3.23 -12.45 8.87
CA ILE A 231 3.49 -11.03 8.53
C ILE A 231 4.86 -10.56 9.03
N ASP A 232 5.34 -11.09 10.15
CA ASP A 232 6.69 -10.79 10.62
C ASP A 232 7.80 -11.33 9.71
N ASP A 233 7.57 -12.43 8.99
CA ASP A 233 8.50 -12.90 7.97
C ASP A 233 8.50 -11.97 6.74
N VAL A 234 7.33 -11.48 6.34
CA VAL A 234 7.21 -10.51 5.23
C VAL A 234 7.94 -9.21 5.57
N VAL A 235 7.79 -8.69 6.80
CA VAL A 235 8.49 -7.48 7.23
C VAL A 235 10.01 -7.69 7.30
N CYS A 236 10.48 -8.90 7.63
CA CYS A 236 11.91 -9.22 7.57
C CYS A 236 12.49 -9.11 6.14
N GLU A 237 11.73 -9.55 5.13
CA GLU A 237 12.13 -9.47 3.70
C GLU A 237 12.25 -8.03 3.17
N ILE A 238 11.76 -7.03 3.92
CA ILE A 238 11.89 -5.62 3.57
C ILE A 238 13.34 -5.13 3.75
N CYS A 239 14.20 -5.80 4.54
CA CYS A 239 15.62 -5.38 4.62
C CYS A 239 16.24 -5.31 3.21
N PRO A 240 17.02 -4.25 2.89
CA PRO A 240 17.45 -3.15 3.77
C PRO A 240 16.64 -1.84 3.61
N THR A 241 15.47 -1.86 2.99
CA THR A 241 14.67 -0.66 2.65
C THR A 241 14.31 0.19 3.88
N LYS A 242 14.31 1.53 3.76
CA LYS A 242 13.81 2.42 4.83
C LYS A 242 12.36 2.07 5.15
N PHE A 243 12.05 1.56 6.33
CA PHE A 243 10.71 1.09 6.67
C PHE A 243 10.23 1.61 8.04
N LEU A 244 9.09 2.30 8.03
CA LEU A 244 8.39 2.75 9.22
C LEU A 244 7.14 1.92 9.47
N ILE A 245 7.03 1.40 10.69
CA ILE A 245 5.80 0.84 11.23
C ILE A 245 5.15 1.88 12.13
N VAL A 246 3.89 2.25 11.85
CA VAL A 246 3.07 3.07 12.77
C VAL A 246 1.99 2.20 13.38
N SER A 247 1.91 2.17 14.71
CA SER A 247 0.95 1.36 15.46
C SER A 247 0.31 2.14 16.60
N ALA A 248 -0.70 1.54 17.23
CA ALA A 248 -1.32 2.10 18.42
C ALA A 248 -1.61 1.05 19.49
N THR A 249 -1.65 1.44 20.76
CA THR A 249 -1.76 0.52 21.91
C THR A 249 -3.07 -0.27 21.93
N GLU A 250 -4.17 0.32 21.44
CA GLU A 250 -5.50 -0.30 21.40
C GLU A 250 -5.88 -0.80 20.00
N ASP A 251 -5.04 -0.59 18.99
CA ASP A 251 -5.32 -1.05 17.63
C ASP A 251 -5.08 -2.56 17.48
N LYS A 252 -6.19 -3.31 17.42
CA LYS A 252 -6.17 -4.75 17.19
C LYS A 252 -5.52 -5.18 15.87
N TYR A 253 -5.46 -4.30 14.87
CA TYR A 253 -4.87 -4.57 13.56
C TYR A 253 -3.37 -4.32 13.49
N SER A 254 -2.78 -3.77 14.56
CA SER A 254 -1.33 -3.58 14.72
C SER A 254 -0.83 -3.99 16.11
N LYS A 255 -1.58 -4.88 16.80
CA LYS A 255 -1.43 -5.16 18.24
C LYS A 255 -0.04 -5.71 18.62
N ASP A 256 0.52 -6.56 17.76
CA ASP A 256 1.84 -7.19 17.94
C ASP A 256 2.92 -6.57 17.04
N ALA A 257 2.70 -5.35 16.53
CA ALA A 257 3.66 -4.61 15.70
C ALA A 257 5.04 -4.44 16.35
N MET A 258 5.10 -4.29 17.67
CA MET A 258 6.38 -4.19 18.39
C MET A 258 7.18 -5.50 18.35
N ASP A 259 6.52 -6.65 18.38
CA ASP A 259 7.19 -7.95 18.28
C ASP A 259 7.65 -8.22 16.85
N ILE A 260 6.83 -7.83 15.86
CA ILE A 260 7.19 -7.81 14.43
C ILE A 260 8.45 -6.95 14.22
N TYR A 261 8.44 -5.71 14.72
CA TYR A 261 9.58 -4.79 14.65
C TYR A 261 10.85 -5.41 15.25
N LYS A 262 10.78 -5.96 16.48
CA LYS A 262 11.94 -6.56 17.15
C LYS A 262 12.54 -7.73 16.37
N LYS A 263 11.72 -8.51 15.66
CA LYS A 263 12.22 -9.59 14.79
C LYS A 263 12.92 -9.01 13.56
N ALA A 264 12.28 -8.08 12.87
CA ALA A 264 12.85 -7.44 11.68
C ALA A 264 14.12 -6.65 11.99
N GLU A 265 14.18 -5.93 13.11
CA GLU A 265 15.37 -5.19 13.56
C GLU A 265 16.61 -6.09 13.65
N LYS A 266 16.45 -7.36 14.06
CA LYS A 266 17.55 -8.33 14.07
C LYS A 266 18.06 -8.66 12.67
N GLU A 267 17.16 -8.82 11.69
CA GLU A 267 17.55 -9.04 10.30
C GLU A 267 18.22 -7.80 9.69
N TYR A 268 17.67 -6.61 9.96
CA TYR A 268 18.27 -5.33 9.54
C TYR A 268 19.68 -5.14 10.10
N LYS A 269 19.92 -5.52 11.36
CA LYS A 269 21.27 -5.49 11.97
C LYS A 269 22.25 -6.43 11.27
N LYS A 270 21.82 -7.61 10.82
CA LYS A 270 22.68 -8.55 10.05
C LYS A 270 23.09 -7.98 8.69
N CYS A 271 22.23 -7.18 8.05
CA CYS A 271 22.52 -6.53 6.77
C CYS A 271 23.15 -5.12 6.91
N ASN A 272 23.66 -4.75 8.09
CA ASN A 272 24.20 -3.42 8.42
C ASN A 272 23.24 -2.26 8.13
N ALA A 273 21.93 -2.54 8.15
CA ALA A 273 20.85 -1.59 7.87
C ALA A 273 20.02 -1.29 9.13
N GLY A 274 20.52 -1.55 10.35
CA GLY A 274 19.75 -1.42 11.60
C GLY A 274 19.02 -0.08 11.80
N GLN A 275 19.52 1.01 11.20
CA GLN A 275 18.90 2.35 11.25
C GLN A 275 17.79 2.57 10.21
N GLN A 276 17.61 1.64 9.26
CA GLN A 276 16.63 1.76 8.19
C GLN A 276 15.23 1.30 8.61
N ILE A 277 15.09 0.55 9.70
CA ILE A 277 13.78 0.18 10.24
C ILE A 277 13.46 0.97 11.51
N SER A 278 12.24 1.45 11.63
CA SER A 278 11.75 2.16 12.82
C SER A 278 10.29 1.82 13.12
N ILE A 279 9.90 2.00 14.39
CA ILE A 279 8.51 1.89 14.82
C ILE A 279 8.12 3.12 15.63
N LYS A 280 6.92 3.65 15.36
CA LYS A 280 6.28 4.68 16.17
C LYS A 280 4.95 4.16 16.68
N GLN A 281 4.87 3.91 17.99
CA GLN A 281 3.63 3.51 18.66
C GLN A 281 2.99 4.73 19.33
N TYR A 282 1.68 4.88 19.16
CA TYR A 282 0.87 5.91 19.78
C TYR A 282 -0.10 5.30 20.81
N GLU A 283 -0.59 6.12 21.73
CA GLU A 283 -1.74 5.74 22.55
C GLU A 283 -3.05 5.82 21.74
N GLY A 284 -4.01 4.96 22.08
CA GLY A 284 -5.37 4.95 21.52
C GLY A 284 -5.61 3.93 20.41
N GLY A 285 -6.68 4.17 19.64
CA GLY A 285 -7.23 3.20 18.69
C GLY A 285 -6.66 3.22 17.27
N HIS A 286 -7.39 2.58 16.36
CA HIS A 286 -6.98 2.32 14.98
C HIS A 286 -6.90 3.57 14.08
N ALA A 287 -7.85 4.48 14.21
CA ALA A 287 -7.96 5.65 13.32
C ALA A 287 -6.70 6.54 13.36
N LEU A 288 -6.41 7.17 12.22
CA LEU A 288 -5.40 8.23 12.17
C LEU A 288 -5.87 9.44 12.98
N THR A 289 -4.90 10.09 13.63
CA THR A 289 -5.05 11.42 14.22
C THR A 289 -4.23 12.42 13.40
N SER A 290 -4.47 13.71 13.56
CA SER A 290 -3.65 14.74 12.91
C SER A 290 -2.16 14.61 13.24
N GLU A 291 -1.83 14.23 14.49
CA GLU A 291 -0.45 13.97 14.90
C GLU A 291 0.18 12.81 14.12
N ARG A 292 -0.54 11.69 14.00
CA ARG A 292 -0.08 10.51 13.24
C ARG A 292 0.06 10.83 11.76
N PHE A 293 -0.91 11.52 11.18
CA PHE A 293 -0.89 11.95 9.78
C PHE A 293 0.34 12.82 9.48
N ASN A 294 0.54 13.88 10.28
CA ASN A 294 1.68 14.79 10.10
C ASN A 294 3.01 14.06 10.27
N TYR A 295 3.15 13.20 11.29
CA TYR A 295 4.35 12.40 11.50
C TYR A 295 4.68 11.49 10.31
N ILE A 296 3.68 10.82 9.73
CA ILE A 296 3.86 9.96 8.54
C ILE A 296 4.31 10.80 7.34
N VAL A 297 3.67 11.95 7.09
CA VAL A 297 4.04 12.85 5.98
C VAL A 297 5.48 13.33 6.15
N ASP A 298 5.85 13.82 7.32
CA ASP A 298 7.20 14.31 7.62
C ASP A 298 8.25 13.21 7.50
N TRP A 299 7.92 11.99 7.97
CA TRP A 299 8.82 10.84 7.82
C TRP A 299 9.05 10.46 6.36
N ILE A 300 7.99 10.45 5.52
CA ILE A 300 8.13 10.15 4.09
C ILE A 300 9.02 11.19 3.40
N ILE A 301 8.86 12.47 3.75
CA ILE A 301 9.70 13.55 3.22
C ILE A 301 11.16 13.35 3.58
N GLU A 302 11.44 13.03 4.84
CA GLU A 302 12.81 12.79 5.30
C GLU A 302 13.42 11.53 4.69
N ALA A 303 12.64 10.45 4.58
CA ALA A 303 13.10 9.18 4.03
C ALA A 303 13.49 9.28 2.55
N ALA A 304 12.88 10.21 1.80
CA ALA A 304 13.15 10.48 0.39
C ALA A 304 14.40 11.36 0.13
N LYS A 305 15.00 11.96 1.17
CA LYS A 305 16.26 12.71 1.04
C LYS A 305 17.41 11.75 0.77
#